data_AF-A0A1T2L4F1-F1
#
_entry.id   AF-A0A1T2L4F1-F1
#
_cell.length_a   1.000
_cell.length_b   1.000
_cell.length_c   1.000
_cell.angle_alpha   90.00
_cell.angle_beta   90.00
_cell.angle_gamma   90.00
#
_symmetry.space_group_name_H-M   'P 1'
#
loop_
_entity.id
_entity.type
_entity.pdbx_description
1 polymer ?
#
loop_
_entity_poly.entity_id
_entity_poly.type
_entity_poly.pdbx_seq_one_letter_code
_entity_poly.pdbx_strand_id
1 'polypeptide(L)'
;MHYAIVINLDYENYPYQQCSELWGEIKQRMMNVGFRNDGRLFKTTLGADQACEVAREVIESIEADYPIYQDSLLNDYIKEFYGYDHGSSTNLLLPPVAGIMINE
;
A
#
# COMPACT_ATOMS: atom_id res chain seq x y z
N MET A 1 16.54 2.31 5.60
CA MET A 1 15.66 3.20 4.81
C MET A 1 14.23 2.74 5.04
N HIS A 2 13.29 3.66 5.17
CA HIS A 2 11.88 3.31 5.34
C HIS A 2 11.17 3.69 4.04
N TYR A 3 10.88 2.69 3.19
CA TYR A 3 10.12 2.91 1.97
C TYR A 3 8.67 2.50 2.20
N ALA A 4 7.74 3.22 1.59
CA ALA A 4 6.32 2.91 1.68
C ALA A 4 5.72 2.77 0.29
N ILE A 5 4.81 1.81 0.17
CA ILE A 5 3.98 1.57 -1.00
C ILE A 5 2.54 1.94 -0.64
N VAL A 6 1.89 2.72 -1.49
CA VAL A 6 0.46 3.05 -1.41
C VAL A 6 -0.27 2.24 -2.45
N ILE A 7 -1.35 1.58 -2.06
CA ILE A 7 -2.30 0.93 -2.96
C ILE A 7 -3.70 1.37 -2.54
N ASN A 8 -4.45 1.97 -3.45
CA ASN A 8 -5.87 2.28 -3.26
C ASN A 8 -6.70 1.66 -4.38
N LEU A 9 -7.80 1.03 -4.01
CA LEU A 9 -8.77 0.48 -4.97
C LEU A 9 -9.82 1.51 -5.35
N ASP A 10 -10.41 1.33 -6.53
CA ASP A 10 -11.46 2.19 -7.07
C ASP A 10 -12.84 1.80 -6.53
N TYR A 11 -13.12 2.18 -5.29
CA TYR A 11 -14.43 2.00 -4.67
C TYR A 11 -15.53 2.89 -5.26
N GLU A 12 -15.20 3.81 -6.18
CA GLU A 12 -16.17 4.71 -6.81
C GLU A 12 -16.85 4.04 -8.01
N ASN A 13 -16.08 3.27 -8.79
CA ASN A 13 -16.57 2.61 -9.99
C ASN A 13 -16.89 1.12 -9.81
N TYR A 14 -16.43 0.50 -8.71
CA TYR A 14 -16.62 -0.94 -8.46
C TYR A 14 -17.39 -1.24 -7.17
N PRO A 15 -18.09 -2.39 -7.11
CA PRO A 15 -18.84 -2.79 -5.91
C PRO A 15 -17.93 -2.95 -4.68
N TYR A 16 -18.35 -2.38 -3.55
CA TYR A 16 -17.60 -2.43 -2.29
C TYR A 16 -17.18 -3.84 -1.88
N GLN A 17 -18.07 -4.83 -2.03
CA GLN A 17 -17.77 -6.21 -1.66
C GLN A 17 -16.57 -6.76 -2.45
N GLN A 18 -16.54 -6.57 -3.77
CA GLN A 18 -15.45 -7.04 -4.62
C GLN A 18 -14.13 -6.35 -4.26
N CYS A 19 -14.15 -5.02 -4.08
CA CYS A 19 -12.97 -4.29 -3.66
C CYS A 19 -12.49 -4.72 -2.26
N SER A 20 -13.40 -5.00 -1.33
CA SER A 20 -13.04 -5.44 0.02
C SER A 20 -12.40 -6.83 0.01
N GLU A 21 -12.90 -7.75 -0.81
CA GLU A 21 -12.33 -9.10 -0.98
C GLU A 21 -10.93 -9.01 -1.60
N LEU A 22 -10.78 -8.25 -2.69
CA LEU A 22 -9.50 -8.01 -3.35
C LEU A 22 -8.49 -7.31 -2.42
N TRP A 23 -8.92 -6.31 -1.65
CA TRP A 23 -8.07 -5.64 -0.68
C TRP A 23 -7.57 -6.59 0.41
N GLY A 24 -8.43 -7.52 0.85
CA GLY A 24 -8.05 -8.58 1.79
C GLY A 24 -6.88 -9.41 1.26
N GLU A 25 -6.97 -9.83 0.00
CA GLU A 25 -5.93 -10.62 -0.67
C GLU A 25 -4.62 -9.84 -0.83
N ILE A 26 -4.68 -8.62 -1.39
CA ILE A 26 -3.52 -7.72 -1.54
C ILE A 26 -2.83 -7.54 -0.19
N LYS A 27 -3.61 -7.23 0.85
CA LYS A 27 -3.07 -7.02 2.20
C LYS A 27 -2.34 -8.25 2.73
N GLN A 28 -2.93 -9.44 2.60
CA GLN A 28 -2.31 -10.68 3.07
C GLN A 28 -1.01 -10.97 2.32
N ARG A 29 -1.00 -10.88 0.99
CA ARG A 29 0.20 -11.18 0.19
C ARG A 29 1.33 -10.17 0.40
N MET A 30 1.01 -8.88 0.46
CA MET A 30 1.98 -7.84 0.80
C MET A 30 2.60 -8.10 2.18
N MET A 31 1.80 -8.53 3.17
CA MET A 31 2.32 -8.88 4.49
C MET A 31 3.20 -10.14 4.48
N ASN A 32 2.85 -11.14 3.67
CA ASN A 32 3.63 -12.38 3.54
C ASN A 32 5.02 -12.16 2.94
N VAL A 33 5.18 -11.16 2.07
CA VAL A 33 6.50 -10.79 1.50
C VAL A 33 7.25 -9.74 2.34
N GLY A 34 6.79 -9.50 3.58
CA GLY A 34 7.53 -8.73 4.58
C GLY A 34 7.14 -7.26 4.70
N PHE A 35 6.10 -6.79 4.02
CA PHE A 35 5.57 -5.45 4.28
C PHE A 35 4.74 -5.43 5.57
N ARG A 36 4.77 -4.30 6.26
CA ARG A 36 3.85 -4.01 7.36
C ARG A 36 2.73 -3.11 6.86
N ASN A 37 1.47 -3.52 7.03
CA ASN A 37 0.32 -2.67 6.73
C ASN A 37 0.11 -1.61 7.83
N ASP A 38 -0.13 -0.38 7.41
CA ASP A 38 -0.54 0.77 8.22
C ASP A 38 -1.64 1.55 7.47
N GLY A 39 -2.87 1.05 7.55
CA GLY A 39 -4.02 1.58 6.80
C GLY A 39 -3.88 1.28 5.30
N ARG A 40 -3.68 2.33 4.50
CA ARG A 40 -3.46 2.26 3.03
C ARG A 40 -1.98 2.15 2.66
N LEU A 41 -1.10 2.19 3.66
CA LEU A 41 0.35 2.20 3.48
C LEU A 41 0.92 0.81 3.79
N PHE A 42 1.82 0.34 2.93
CA PHE A 42 2.65 -0.83 3.17
C PHE A 42 4.09 -0.36 3.37
N LYS A 43 4.58 -0.46 4.60
CA LYS A 43 5.92 -0.01 4.99
C LYS A 43 6.90 -1.17 4.94
N THR A 44 8.13 -0.91 4.52
CA THR A 44 9.20 -1.90 4.46
C THR A 44 10.56 -1.30 4.81
N THR A 45 11.51 -2.17 5.18
CA THR A 45 12.93 -1.83 5.36
C THR A 45 13.74 -2.02 4.07
N LEU A 46 13.13 -2.59 3.03
CA LEU A 46 13.75 -2.74 1.70
C LEU A 46 14.10 -1.38 1.08
N GLY A 47 15.08 -1.39 0.19
CA GLY A 47 15.39 -0.23 -0.66
C GLY A 47 14.27 0.05 -1.66
N ALA A 48 14.24 1.27 -2.22
CA ALA A 48 13.17 1.73 -3.10
C ALA A 48 12.92 0.79 -4.30
N ASP A 49 13.97 0.40 -5.02
CA ASP A 49 13.86 -0.43 -6.22
C ASP A 49 13.29 -1.81 -5.88
N GLN A 50 13.87 -2.46 -4.87
CA GLN A 50 13.44 -3.78 -4.41
C GLN A 50 12.02 -3.75 -3.83
N ALA A 51 11.66 -2.71 -3.09
CA ALA A 51 10.31 -2.55 -2.56
C ALA A 51 9.28 -2.41 -3.69
N CYS A 52 9.59 -1.63 -4.73
CA CYS A 52 8.72 -1.49 -5.90
C CYS A 52 8.61 -2.80 -6.69
N GLU A 53 9.72 -3.50 -6.89
CA GLU A 53 9.75 -4.79 -7.58
C GLU A 53 8.87 -5.82 -6.88
N VAL A 54 9.11 -6.07 -5.59
CA VAL A 54 8.33 -7.03 -4.80
C VAL A 54 6.84 -6.66 -4.76
N ALA A 55 6.52 -5.37 -4.64
CA ALA A 55 5.11 -4.94 -4.65
C ALA A 55 4.43 -5.21 -6.00
N ARG A 56 5.12 -5.04 -7.13
CA ARG A 56 4.60 -5.39 -8.46
C ARG A 56 4.40 -6.89 -8.60
N GLU A 57 5.39 -7.69 -8.20
CA GLU A 57 5.30 -9.15 -8.23
C GLU A 57 4.09 -9.67 -7.44
N VAL A 58 3.77 -9.06 -6.29
CA VAL A 58 2.57 -9.40 -5.53
C VAL A 58 1.31 -9.15 -6.35
N ILE A 59 1.15 -7.96 -6.94
CA ILE A 59 -0.02 -7.59 -7.75
C ILE A 59 -0.17 -8.52 -8.97
N GLU A 60 0.93 -8.77 -9.68
CA GLU A 60 0.98 -9.68 -10.83
C GLU A 60 0.61 -11.11 -10.43
N SER A 61 1.06 -11.59 -9.26
CA SER A 61 0.70 -12.92 -8.76
C SER A 61 -0.80 -13.06 -8.44
N ILE A 62 -1.43 -11.99 -7.96
CA ILE A 62 -2.88 -12.00 -7.69
C ILE A 62 -3.65 -12.05 -9.00
N GLU A 63 -3.22 -11.27 -9.99
CA GLU A 63 -3.83 -11.26 -11.33
C GLU A 63 -3.73 -12.66 -11.98
N ALA A 64 -2.61 -13.35 -11.82
CA ALA A 64 -2.43 -14.72 -12.33
C ALA A 64 -3.35 -15.75 -11.64
N ASP A 65 -3.61 -15.59 -10.34
CA ASP A 65 -4.42 -16.52 -9.55
C ASP A 65 -5.94 -16.26 -9.66
N TYR A 66 -6.35 -15.07 -10.16
CA TYR A 66 -7.75 -14.66 -10.31
C TYR A 66 -8.18 -14.44 -11.77
N PRO A 67 -8.31 -15.50 -12.58
CA PRO A 67 -8.94 -15.39 -13.91
C PRO A 67 -10.47 -15.16 -13.86
N ILE A 68 -11.06 -14.97 -12.66
CA ILE A 68 -12.50 -14.80 -12.45
C ILE A 68 -12.99 -13.40 -12.89
N TYR A 69 -12.08 -12.43 -13.03
CA TYR A 69 -12.39 -11.17 -13.70
C TYR A 69 -12.39 -11.39 -15.22
N GLN A 70 -13.39 -12.11 -15.72
CA GLN A 70 -13.48 -12.54 -17.12
C GLN A 70 -13.47 -11.37 -18.13
N ASP A 71 -13.73 -10.14 -17.67
CA ASP A 71 -13.82 -8.93 -18.51
C ASP A 71 -13.05 -7.70 -17.97
N SER A 72 -12.29 -7.81 -16.86
CA SER A 72 -11.61 -6.65 -16.24
C SER A 72 -10.24 -7.06 -15.69
N LEU A 73 -9.20 -6.29 -16.00
CA LEU A 73 -7.87 -6.54 -15.47
C LEU A 73 -7.83 -6.10 -14.00
N LEU A 74 -6.98 -6.72 -13.18
CA LEU A 74 -6.81 -6.32 -11.77
C LEU A 74 -6.36 -4.85 -11.66
N ASN A 75 -5.64 -4.36 -12.68
CA ASN A 75 -5.29 -2.96 -12.85
C ASN A 75 -6.50 -2.01 -12.91
N ASP A 76 -7.64 -2.46 -13.40
CA ASP A 76 -8.84 -1.62 -13.50
C ASP A 76 -9.45 -1.33 -12.13
N TYR A 77 -9.22 -2.20 -11.15
CA TYR A 77 -9.65 -2.02 -9.76
C TYR A 77 -8.69 -1.13 -8.95
N ILE A 78 -7.50 -0.81 -9.44
CA ILE A 78 -6.48 -0.04 -8.72
C ILE A 78 -6.51 1.42 -9.15
N LYS A 79 -6.91 2.30 -8.24
CA LYS A 79 -6.95 3.76 -8.45
C LYS A 79 -5.59 4.42 -8.26
N GLU A 80 -4.80 3.96 -7.29
CA GLU A 80 -3.48 4.48 -7.00
C GLU A 80 -2.53 3.34 -6.65
N PHE A 81 -1.33 3.35 -7.25
CA PHE A 81 -0.26 2.42 -6.91
C PHE A 81 1.10 3.08 -7.12
N TYR A 82 1.75 3.47 -6.02
CA TYR A 82 3.05 4.16 -6.07
C TYR A 82 3.85 3.97 -4.79
N GLY A 83 5.16 4.21 -4.90
CA GLY A 83 6.10 4.15 -3.78
C GLY A 83 6.70 5.51 -3.44
N TYR A 84 7.11 5.71 -2.19
CA TYR A 84 7.85 6.91 -1.75
C TYR A 84 8.73 6.65 -0.53
N ASP A 85 9.73 7.52 -0.32
CA ASP A 85 10.54 7.51 0.89
C ASP A 85 9.72 8.01 2.09
N HIS A 86 9.36 7.08 2.96
CA HIS A 86 8.52 7.35 4.13
C HIS A 86 9.24 8.21 5.18
N GLY A 87 10.58 8.23 5.18
CA GLY A 87 11.37 9.08 6.08
C GLY A 87 11.11 10.58 5.90
N SER A 88 10.56 10.98 4.76
CA SER A 88 10.19 12.37 4.46
C SER A 88 8.76 12.75 4.89
N SER A 89 8.02 11.84 5.52
CA SER A 89 6.64 12.09 5.98
C SER A 89 6.60 12.69 7.38
N THR A 90 5.75 13.69 7.59
CA THR A 90 5.49 14.30 8.91
C THR A 90 4.08 13.95 9.36
N ASN A 91 3.93 13.46 10.59
CA ASN A 91 2.61 13.21 11.17
C ASN A 91 2.01 14.51 11.69
N LEU A 92 1.01 15.04 10.99
CA LEU A 92 0.33 16.30 11.33
C LEU A 92 -0.67 16.16 12.50
N LEU A 93 -0.96 14.95 12.97
CA LEU A 93 -1.77 14.73 14.18
C LEU A 93 -0.97 14.98 15.47
N LEU A 94 0.36 15.05 15.36
CA LEU A 94 1.22 15.42 16.48
C LEU A 94 1.49 16.92 16.43
N PRO A 95 1.56 17.60 17.59
CA PRO A 95 1.97 18.99 17.63
C PRO A 95 3.38 19.14 17.04
N PRO A 96 3.70 20.29 16.43
CA PRO A 96 5.06 20.55 15.94
C PRO A 96 6.07 20.35 17.07
N VAL A 97 7.14 19.60 16.81
CA VAL A 97 8.20 19.37 17.80
C VAL A 97 8.95 20.66 18.15
N ALA A 98 8.86 21.68 17.29
CA ALA A 98 9.35 23.02 17.55
C ALA A 98 8.46 23.73 18.60
N GLY A 99 8.79 23.60 19.88
CA GLY A 99 8.13 24.37 20.93
C GLY A 99 8.09 23.76 22.33
N ILE A 100 8.63 22.55 22.54
CA ILE A 100 8.77 22.01 23.91
C ILE A 100 9.95 22.71 24.59
N MET A 101 9.70 23.90 25.10
CA MET A 101 10.57 24.56 26.08
C MET A 101 10.39 23.81 27.41
N ILE A 102 11.38 23.00 27.77
CA ILE A 102 11.46 22.43 29.12
C ILE A 102 11.92 23.59 30.01
N ASN A 103 11.02 24.14 30.82
CA ASN A 103 11.42 25.07 31.88
C ASN A 103 12.00 24.24 33.03
N GLU A 104 13.30 24.43 33.30
CA GLU A 104 13.96 23.97 34.54
C GLU A 104 13.43 24.72 35.76
#